data_AF-A0ABD3GXK5-F1
#
_entry.id   AF-A0ABD3GXK5-F1
#
_cell.length_a   1.000
_cell.length_b   1.000
_cell.length_c   1.000
_cell.angle_alpha   90.00
_cell.angle_beta   90.00
_cell.angle_gamma   90.00
#
_symmetry.space_group_name_H-M   'P 1'
#
loop_
_entity.id
_entity.type
_entity.pdbx_description
1 polymer ?
#
loop_
_entity_poly.entity_id
_entity_poly.type
_entity_poly.pdbx_seq_one_letter_code
_entity_poly.pdbx_strand_id
1 'polypeptide(L)'
;MQESLKAQWEEEQRLLQATREMQVMMAKVRQSDQGLALRVQELKAERSRLEDWIKEHNLVKKDLEEALSLHRPPINPRRKTLVLDINGLLMKVGRSRSDLVAAEKNGYDVCGTAYAACWFISRPGMAGFLRRCLEWFNVILWTSRTERNLAVLVRACTKRGLFPGNFQKEIKHSWSQPQCESFQTARENHKDGVLRCKSMSVLYDHSICERDVLLLDDSVQKNSTNHPYQALHPRTFDPMKTVKKDDNNLSSVLLPVLDKLRFHREDVTSFVEANWQAAQAQEPFGKLTAIKQAVQTAMDLVTAEENWPSQNPDEAGPSQNPDEAGPSQPPDSEFAELGRPLVPAPLTRAGILSETEILLSRSRDEDEELVRLHGGLD
;
A
#
# COMPACT_ATOMS: atom_id res chain seq x y z
N MET A 1 -87.33 65.01 -41.33
CA MET A 1 -86.94 65.61 -40.02
C MET A 1 -87.07 64.60 -38.89
N GLN A 2 -88.22 63.94 -38.70
CA GLN A 2 -88.40 62.91 -37.66
C GLN A 2 -87.45 61.72 -37.79
N GLU A 3 -87.18 61.23 -39.00
CA GLU A 3 -86.24 60.12 -39.22
C GLU A 3 -84.78 60.50 -38.87
N SER A 4 -84.39 61.75 -39.13
CA SER A 4 -83.06 62.26 -38.77
C SER A 4 -82.88 62.36 -37.24
N LEU A 5 -83.90 62.86 -36.54
CA LEU A 5 -83.91 62.91 -35.07
C LEU A 5 -83.89 61.51 -34.44
N LYS A 6 -84.61 60.56 -35.04
CA LYS A 6 -84.60 59.16 -34.59
C LYS A 6 -83.22 58.53 -34.78
N ALA A 7 -82.59 58.73 -35.94
CA ALA A 7 -81.24 58.23 -36.20
C ALA A 7 -80.19 58.85 -35.27
N GLN A 8 -80.28 60.16 -34.99
CA GLN A 8 -79.42 60.84 -34.03
C GLN A 8 -79.58 60.28 -32.61
N TRP A 9 -80.82 60.06 -32.17
CA TRP A 9 -81.10 59.49 -30.86
C TRP A 9 -80.61 58.04 -30.75
N GLU A 10 -80.81 57.21 -31.77
CA GLU A 10 -80.30 55.83 -31.81
C GLU A 10 -78.76 55.78 -31.76
N GLU A 11 -78.08 56.70 -32.45
CA GLU A 11 -76.62 56.80 -32.41
C GLU A 11 -76.12 57.26 -31.03
N GLU A 12 -76.81 58.21 -30.38
CA GLU A 12 -76.49 58.63 -29.02
C GLU A 12 -76.67 57.48 -28.01
N GLN A 13 -77.72 56.67 -28.14
CA GLN A 13 -77.91 55.48 -27.31
C GLN A 13 -76.82 54.43 -27.54
N ARG A 14 -76.36 54.24 -28.78
CA ARG A 14 -75.24 53.33 -29.09
C ARG A 14 -73.93 53.81 -28.45
N LEU A 15 -73.63 55.11 -28.52
CA LEU A 15 -72.43 55.68 -27.90
C LEU A 15 -72.47 55.58 -26.38
N LEU A 16 -73.63 55.81 -25.76
CA LEU A 16 -73.83 55.64 -24.32
C LEU A 16 -73.64 54.18 -23.89
N GLN A 17 -74.16 53.22 -24.66
CA GLN A 17 -74.00 51.80 -24.39
C GLN A 17 -72.53 51.36 -24.52
N ALA A 18 -71.85 51.77 -25.59
CA ALA A 18 -70.42 51.48 -25.78
C ALA A 18 -69.56 52.07 -24.66
N THR A 19 -69.90 53.27 -24.18
CA THR A 19 -69.20 53.90 -23.05
C THR A 19 -69.36 53.11 -21.75
N ARG A 20 -70.57 52.59 -21.47
CA ARG A 20 -70.83 51.74 -20.30
C ARG A 20 -70.05 50.43 -20.37
N GLU A 21 -70.01 49.80 -21.54
CA GLU A 21 -69.27 48.56 -21.75
C GLU A 21 -67.76 48.75 -21.56
N MET A 22 -67.20 49.86 -22.07
CA MET A 22 -65.81 50.23 -21.85
C MET A 22 -65.50 50.49 -20.37
N GLN A 23 -66.39 51.16 -19.63
CA GLN A 23 -66.22 51.36 -18.18
C GLN A 23 -66.22 50.03 -17.41
N VAL A 24 -67.09 49.08 -17.76
CA VAL A 24 -67.11 47.74 -17.15
C VAL A 24 -65.83 46.97 -17.47
N MET A 25 -65.33 47.04 -18.72
CA MET A 25 -64.07 46.41 -19.10
C MET A 25 -62.89 46.99 -18.33
N MET A 26 -62.80 48.33 -18.23
CA MET A 26 -61.75 49.02 -17.48
C MET A 26 -61.78 48.69 -15.98
N ALA A 27 -62.97 48.52 -15.40
CA ALA A 27 -63.11 48.08 -14.00
C ALA A 27 -62.60 46.64 -13.79
N LYS A 28 -62.88 45.71 -14.73
CA LYS A 28 -62.37 44.33 -14.69
C LYS A 28 -60.85 44.26 -14.83
N VAL A 29 -60.25 45.07 -15.71
CA VAL A 29 -58.78 45.17 -15.85
C VAL A 29 -58.15 45.65 -14.54
N ARG A 30 -58.69 46.71 -13.92
CA ARG A 30 -58.20 47.21 -12.62
C ARG A 30 -58.29 46.18 -11.49
N GLN A 31 -59.36 45.39 -11.44
CA GLN A 31 -59.49 44.30 -10.45
C GLN A 31 -58.45 43.19 -10.68
N SER A 32 -58.18 42.84 -11.93
CA SER A 32 -57.12 41.89 -12.29
C SER A 32 -55.74 42.39 -11.88
N ASP A 33 -55.43 43.67 -12.12
CA ASP A 33 -54.16 44.29 -11.73
C ASP A 33 -53.98 44.34 -10.21
N GLN A 34 -55.05 44.60 -9.45
CA GLN A 34 -55.03 44.53 -7.98
C GLN A 34 -54.77 43.11 -7.48
N GLY A 35 -55.37 42.09 -8.11
CA GLY A 35 -55.11 40.68 -7.79
C GLY A 35 -53.66 40.27 -8.07
N LEU A 36 -53.10 40.70 -9.19
CA LEU A 36 -51.70 40.50 -9.54
C LEU A 36 -50.75 41.19 -8.55
N ALA A 37 -51.06 42.43 -8.16
CA ALA A 37 -50.25 43.17 -7.19
C ALA A 37 -50.21 42.48 -5.81
N LEU A 38 -51.36 42.00 -5.33
CA LEU A 38 -51.47 41.20 -4.10
C LEU A 38 -50.64 39.91 -4.20
N ARG A 39 -50.77 39.17 -5.31
CA ARG A 39 -50.02 37.93 -5.51
C ARG A 39 -48.51 38.14 -5.56
N VAL A 40 -48.05 39.25 -6.15
CA VAL A 40 -46.63 39.63 -6.16
C VAL A 40 -46.14 39.96 -4.74
N GLN A 41 -46.96 40.62 -3.91
CA GLN A 41 -46.60 40.87 -2.51
C GLN A 41 -46.50 39.57 -1.70
N GLU A 42 -47.44 38.63 -1.87
CA GLU A 42 -47.39 37.31 -1.23
C GLU A 42 -46.11 36.54 -1.58
N LEU A 43 -45.76 36.47 -2.88
CA LEU A 43 -44.55 35.80 -3.35
C LEU A 43 -43.27 36.44 -2.83
N LYS A 44 -43.24 37.78 -2.68
CA LYS A 44 -42.12 38.48 -2.05
C LYS A 44 -41.97 38.10 -0.58
N ALA A 45 -43.07 38.00 0.16
CA ALA A 45 -43.06 37.58 1.55
C ALA A 45 -42.62 36.11 1.70
N GLU A 46 -43.10 35.23 0.83
CA GLU A 46 -42.71 33.80 0.82
C GLU A 46 -41.22 33.62 0.47
N ARG A 47 -40.72 34.35 -0.53
CA ARG A 47 -39.29 34.37 -0.84
C ARG A 47 -38.44 34.82 0.34
N SER A 48 -38.84 35.88 1.05
CA SER A 48 -38.12 36.35 2.23
C SER A 48 -38.05 35.27 3.33
N ARG A 49 -39.16 34.56 3.59
CA ARG A 49 -39.18 33.45 4.56
C ARG A 49 -38.23 32.31 4.17
N LEU A 50 -38.16 31.97 2.89
CA LEU A 50 -37.24 30.94 2.39
C LEU A 50 -35.78 31.37 2.52
N GLU A 51 -35.46 32.63 2.23
CA GLU A 51 -34.10 33.16 2.39
C GLU A 51 -33.64 33.11 3.85
N ASP A 52 -34.53 33.39 4.81
CA ASP A 52 -34.23 33.31 6.23
C ASP A 52 -34.09 31.85 6.71
N TRP A 53 -34.95 30.94 6.23
CA TRP A 53 -34.82 29.50 6.49
C TRP A 53 -33.51 28.91 5.97
N ILE A 54 -33.06 29.32 4.77
CA ILE A 54 -31.77 28.91 4.21
C ILE A 54 -30.61 29.43 5.07
N LYS A 55 -30.67 30.67 5.56
CA LYS A 55 -29.63 31.22 6.45
C LYS A 55 -29.55 30.45 7.75
N GLU A 56 -30.70 30.14 8.37
CA GLU A 56 -30.77 29.37 9.60
C GLU A 56 -30.19 27.96 9.40
N HIS A 57 -30.56 27.26 8.33
CA HIS A 57 -29.97 25.94 8.05
C HIS A 57 -28.48 25.97 7.72
N ASN A 58 -28.00 27.02 7.04
CA ASN A 58 -26.57 27.19 6.81
C ASN A 58 -25.82 27.47 8.12
N LEU A 59 -26.43 28.18 9.07
CA LEU A 59 -25.87 28.39 10.39
C LEU A 59 -25.80 27.07 11.17
N VAL A 60 -26.88 26.29 11.20
CA VAL A 60 -26.91 24.95 11.81
C VAL A 60 -25.88 24.01 11.16
N LYS A 61 -25.74 24.07 9.83
CA LYS A 61 -24.72 23.29 9.10
C LYS A 61 -23.31 23.71 9.52
N LYS A 62 -23.05 25.02 9.66
CA LYS A 62 -21.76 25.55 10.10
C LYS A 62 -21.48 25.14 11.55
N ASP A 63 -22.45 25.26 12.45
CA ASP A 63 -22.32 24.87 13.85
C ASP A 63 -22.11 23.35 13.97
N LEU A 64 -22.74 22.55 13.12
CA LEU A 64 -22.51 21.10 13.04
C LEU A 64 -21.12 20.78 12.51
N GLU A 65 -20.66 21.46 11.46
CA GLU A 65 -19.30 21.33 10.93
C GLU A 65 -18.25 21.76 11.97
N GLU A 66 -18.52 22.80 12.75
CA GLU A 66 -17.68 23.29 13.84
C GLU A 66 -17.68 22.32 15.04
N ALA A 67 -18.85 21.80 15.43
CA ALA A 67 -18.96 20.78 16.47
C ALA A 67 -18.26 19.46 16.09
N LEU A 68 -18.35 19.06 14.81
CA LEU A 68 -17.60 17.93 14.24
C LEU A 68 -16.11 18.24 14.14
N SER A 69 -15.72 19.50 13.93
CA SER A 69 -14.33 19.95 13.97
C SER A 69 -13.77 20.03 15.40
N LEU A 70 -14.59 20.28 16.41
CA LEU A 70 -14.25 20.26 17.83
C LEU A 70 -14.14 18.82 18.38
N HIS A 71 -14.92 17.88 17.83
CA HIS A 71 -14.75 16.43 18.05
C HIS A 71 -13.67 15.82 17.15
N ARG A 72 -13.07 16.61 16.26
CA ARG A 72 -11.82 16.23 15.63
C ARG A 72 -10.77 16.29 16.73
N PRO A 73 -10.15 15.16 17.12
CA PRO A 73 -9.06 15.20 18.08
C PRO A 73 -8.05 16.26 17.64
N PRO A 74 -7.43 16.99 18.58
CA PRO A 74 -6.60 18.14 18.30
C PRO A 74 -5.62 17.83 17.18
N ILE A 75 -5.42 18.83 16.31
CA ILE A 75 -4.52 18.86 15.16
C ILE A 75 -3.23 18.07 15.48
N ASN A 76 -3.16 16.88 14.89
CA ASN A 76 -2.07 15.91 14.89
C ASN A 76 -1.42 15.55 16.25
N PRO A 77 -1.84 14.45 16.90
CA PRO A 77 -0.84 13.45 17.27
C PRO A 77 0.08 13.26 16.05
N ARG A 78 1.39 13.48 16.23
CA ARG A 78 2.45 13.43 15.20
C ARG A 78 2.08 12.50 14.02
N ARG A 79 1.80 13.09 12.85
CA ARG A 79 1.35 12.35 11.66
C ARG A 79 2.42 11.36 11.25
N LYS A 80 2.12 10.06 11.39
CA LYS A 80 3.03 8.97 11.02
C LYS A 80 3.33 8.98 9.51
N THR A 81 4.46 8.38 9.14
CA THR A 81 4.91 8.25 7.76
C THR A 81 4.63 6.84 7.26
N LEU A 82 3.97 6.74 6.11
CA LEU A 82 3.67 5.48 5.44
C LEU A 82 4.48 5.40 4.16
N VAL A 83 5.39 4.44 4.09
CA VAL A 83 6.15 4.09 2.89
C VAL A 83 5.40 3.00 2.15
N LEU A 84 5.00 3.26 0.91
CA LEU A 84 4.22 2.34 0.10
C LEU A 84 5.07 1.77 -1.04
N ASP A 85 5.18 0.44 -1.11
CA ASP A 85 5.59 -0.20 -2.34
C ASP A 85 4.53 -0.05 -3.44
N ILE A 86 4.98 -0.17 -4.68
CA ILE A 86 4.09 -0.08 -5.84
C ILE A 86 3.78 -1.47 -6.38
N ASN A 87 4.82 -2.25 -6.71
CA ASN A 87 4.65 -3.50 -7.43
C ASN A 87 4.42 -4.66 -6.46
N GLY A 88 3.23 -5.26 -6.50
CA GLY A 88 2.82 -6.32 -5.59
C GLY A 88 2.01 -5.80 -4.40
N LEU A 89 2.06 -4.51 -4.08
CA LEU A 89 1.16 -3.88 -3.11
C LEU A 89 -0.02 -3.18 -3.79
N LEU A 90 0.25 -2.12 -4.54
CA LEU A 90 -0.77 -1.23 -5.14
C LEU A 90 -1.18 -1.69 -6.54
N MET A 91 -0.28 -2.32 -7.27
CA MET A 91 -0.47 -2.72 -8.65
C MET A 91 0.52 -3.80 -9.06
N LYS A 92 0.23 -4.48 -10.17
CA LYS A 92 1.18 -5.39 -10.84
C LYS A 92 1.78 -4.65 -12.02
N VAL A 93 3.11 -4.60 -12.11
CA VAL A 93 3.83 -4.06 -13.26
C VAL A 93 4.55 -5.20 -13.96
N GLY A 94 4.24 -5.42 -15.24
CA GLY A 94 4.77 -6.55 -16.00
C GLY A 94 5.11 -6.21 -17.44
N ARG A 95 5.60 -7.23 -18.15
CA ARG A 95 6.00 -7.14 -19.58
C ARG A 95 5.41 -8.26 -20.44
N SER A 96 4.92 -9.35 -19.85
CA SER A 96 4.40 -10.48 -20.61
C SER A 96 2.98 -10.23 -21.11
N ARG A 97 2.71 -10.52 -22.39
CA ARG A 97 1.35 -10.42 -22.94
C ARG A 97 0.43 -11.54 -22.43
N SER A 98 0.98 -12.71 -22.10
CA SER A 98 0.19 -13.84 -21.55
C SER A 98 -0.46 -13.46 -20.22
N ASP A 99 0.29 -12.75 -19.39
CA ASP A 99 -0.17 -12.25 -18.09
C ASP A 99 -1.38 -11.32 -18.28
N LEU A 100 -1.35 -10.44 -19.30
CA LEU A 100 -2.48 -9.55 -19.60
C LEU A 100 -3.76 -10.32 -19.88
N VAL A 101 -3.68 -11.33 -20.75
CA VAL A 101 -4.82 -12.18 -21.10
C VAL A 101 -5.38 -12.88 -19.86
N ALA A 102 -4.51 -13.38 -18.98
CA ALA A 102 -4.92 -14.01 -17.73
C ALA A 102 -5.61 -13.02 -16.78
N ALA A 103 -5.10 -11.80 -16.64
CA ALA A 103 -5.72 -10.75 -15.84
C ALA A 103 -7.10 -10.33 -16.36
N GLU A 104 -7.23 -10.15 -17.67
CA GLU A 104 -8.50 -9.81 -18.32
C GLU A 104 -9.55 -10.91 -18.06
N LYS A 105 -9.14 -12.19 -18.17
CA LYS A 105 -10.00 -13.34 -17.80
C LYS A 105 -10.45 -13.28 -16.33
N ASN A 106 -9.60 -12.77 -15.44
CA ASN A 106 -9.90 -12.56 -14.03
C ASN A 106 -10.65 -11.24 -13.74
N GLY A 107 -11.06 -10.51 -14.79
CA GLY A 107 -11.89 -9.30 -14.71
C GLY A 107 -11.14 -8.01 -14.46
N TYR A 108 -9.80 -8.02 -14.52
CA TYR A 108 -8.99 -6.82 -14.31
C TYR A 108 -8.89 -5.94 -15.56
N ASP A 109 -8.92 -4.62 -15.33
CA ASP A 109 -8.69 -3.65 -16.37
C ASP A 109 -7.19 -3.46 -16.58
N VAL A 110 -6.71 -3.86 -17.77
CA VAL A 110 -5.31 -3.65 -18.15
C VAL A 110 -5.09 -2.18 -18.45
N CYS A 111 -4.32 -1.52 -17.59
CA CYS A 111 -4.09 -0.09 -17.68
C CYS A 111 -2.94 0.24 -18.65
N GLY A 112 -3.10 -0.15 -19.92
CA GLY A 112 -2.28 0.20 -21.09
C GLY A 112 -0.75 0.05 -20.99
N THR A 113 -0.09 0.47 -22.07
CA THR A 113 1.38 0.47 -22.20
C THR A 113 1.94 1.77 -21.62
N ALA A 114 2.67 1.67 -20.51
CA ALA A 114 3.65 2.67 -20.16
C ALA A 114 4.71 2.69 -21.29
N TYR A 115 5.03 3.86 -21.83
CA TYR A 115 6.16 4.01 -22.76
C TYR A 115 7.39 3.26 -22.18
N ALA A 116 8.00 2.35 -22.95
CA ALA A 116 9.02 1.33 -22.56
C ALA A 116 8.52 -0.12 -22.31
N ALA A 117 7.51 -0.58 -23.06
CA ALA A 117 7.11 -2.00 -23.12
C ALA A 117 6.69 -2.64 -21.78
N CYS A 118 6.24 -1.81 -20.83
CA CYS A 118 5.67 -2.28 -19.57
C CYS A 118 4.18 -1.99 -19.53
N TRP A 119 3.41 -2.93 -19.02
CA TRP A 119 2.01 -2.75 -18.68
C TRP A 119 1.84 -2.74 -17.17
N PHE A 120 0.71 -2.22 -16.71
CA PHE A 120 0.35 -2.33 -15.30
C PHE A 120 -1.14 -2.58 -15.12
N ILE A 121 -1.48 -3.21 -14.00
CA ILE A 121 -2.84 -3.50 -13.57
C ILE A 121 -2.98 -2.94 -12.17
N SER A 122 -3.94 -2.05 -11.94
CA SER A 122 -4.21 -1.50 -10.61
C SER A 122 -4.89 -2.53 -9.71
N ARG A 123 -4.49 -2.62 -8.45
CA ARG A 123 -5.20 -3.42 -7.46
C ARG A 123 -6.59 -2.81 -7.16
N PRO A 124 -7.64 -3.62 -6.93
CA PRO A 124 -8.97 -3.09 -6.69
C PRO A 124 -8.98 -2.19 -5.44
N GLY A 125 -9.70 -1.07 -5.52
CA GLY A 125 -9.78 -0.10 -4.42
C GLY A 125 -8.55 0.81 -4.25
N MET A 126 -7.52 0.71 -5.10
CA MET A 126 -6.27 1.49 -4.97
C MET A 126 -6.49 3.01 -4.83
N ALA A 127 -7.36 3.61 -5.65
CA ALA A 127 -7.60 5.05 -5.60
C ALA A 127 -8.22 5.50 -4.26
N GLY A 128 -9.17 4.72 -3.72
CA GLY A 128 -9.76 4.96 -2.41
C GLY A 128 -8.77 4.74 -1.27
N PHE A 129 -7.97 3.68 -1.36
CA PHE A 129 -6.89 3.38 -0.42
C PHE A 129 -5.87 4.52 -0.32
N LEU A 130 -5.36 5.00 -1.46
CA LEU A 130 -4.38 6.08 -1.51
C LEU A 130 -4.95 7.39 -0.97
N ARG A 131 -6.22 7.69 -1.24
CA ARG A 131 -6.89 8.87 -0.69
C ARG A 131 -6.93 8.83 0.85
N ARG A 132 -7.31 7.69 1.43
CA ARG A 132 -7.29 7.51 2.89
C ARG A 132 -5.88 7.61 3.46
N CYS A 133 -4.88 7.02 2.80
CA CYS A 133 -3.49 7.14 3.22
C CYS A 133 -3.02 8.60 3.23
N LEU A 134 -3.36 9.38 2.20
CA LEU A 134 -3.08 10.82 2.11
C LEU A 134 -3.91 11.69 3.04
N GLU A 135 -5.01 11.18 3.60
CA GLU A 135 -5.74 11.85 4.68
C GLU A 135 -5.08 11.59 6.04
N TRP A 136 -4.53 10.38 6.26
CA TRP A 136 -4.09 9.93 7.59
C TRP A 136 -2.57 10.03 7.82
N PHE A 137 -1.74 9.87 6.78
CA PHE A 137 -0.29 9.70 6.92
C PHE A 137 0.52 10.59 5.99
N ASN A 138 1.74 10.94 6.37
CA ASN A 138 2.72 11.42 5.42
C ASN A 138 3.07 10.25 4.48
N VAL A 139 2.77 10.35 3.18
CA VAL A 139 2.95 9.23 2.26
C VAL A 139 4.24 9.38 1.47
N ILE A 140 5.01 8.29 1.39
CA ILE A 140 6.16 8.14 0.50
C ILE A 140 5.87 6.97 -0.43
N LEU A 141 5.99 7.18 -1.73
CA LEU A 141 6.07 6.07 -2.67
C LEU A 141 7.52 5.61 -2.78
N TRP A 142 7.76 4.31 -2.69
CA TRP A 142 9.10 3.76 -2.86
C TRP A 142 9.04 2.48 -3.67
N THR A 143 9.67 2.47 -4.84
CA THR A 143 9.77 1.26 -5.68
C THR A 143 11.22 0.81 -5.87
N SER A 144 11.43 -0.48 -6.04
CA SER A 144 12.72 -1.04 -6.47
C SER A 144 12.96 -0.92 -7.99
N ARG A 145 12.04 -0.30 -8.73
CA ARG A 145 12.17 -0.02 -10.18
C ARG A 145 12.98 1.25 -10.42
N THR A 146 13.58 1.36 -11.61
CA THR A 146 14.29 2.57 -12.04
C THR A 146 13.41 3.82 -11.98
N GLU A 147 14.05 4.97 -11.79
CA GLU A 147 13.38 6.28 -11.77
C GLU A 147 12.53 6.53 -13.03
N ARG A 148 13.07 6.18 -14.21
CA ARG A 148 12.35 6.27 -15.48
C ARG A 148 11.02 5.50 -15.44
N ASN A 149 11.02 4.28 -14.90
CA ASN A 149 9.80 3.47 -14.81
C ASN A 149 8.79 4.09 -13.84
N LEU A 150 9.27 4.59 -12.70
CA LEU A 150 8.43 5.27 -11.71
C LEU A 150 7.78 6.53 -12.30
N ALA A 151 8.54 7.38 -12.98
CA ALA A 151 8.04 8.62 -13.58
C ALA A 151 6.96 8.36 -14.63
N VAL A 152 7.15 7.34 -15.48
CA VAL A 152 6.14 6.94 -16.48
C VAL A 152 4.89 6.39 -15.81
N LEU A 153 5.05 5.54 -14.79
CA LEU A 153 3.95 4.92 -14.07
C LEU A 153 3.09 5.96 -13.33
N VAL A 154 3.71 6.88 -12.61
CA VAL A 154 3.05 7.98 -11.91
C VAL A 154 2.25 8.83 -12.90
N ARG A 155 2.86 9.22 -14.02
CA ARG A 155 2.19 9.99 -15.09
C ARG A 155 0.98 9.24 -15.65
N ALA A 156 1.12 7.94 -15.92
CA ALA A 156 0.03 7.11 -16.45
C ALA A 156 -1.12 6.94 -15.45
N CYS A 157 -0.80 6.71 -14.17
CA CYS A 157 -1.79 6.58 -13.11
C CYS A 157 -2.55 7.88 -12.87
N THR A 158 -1.87 9.03 -12.86
CA THR A 158 -2.51 10.35 -12.77
C THR A 158 -3.44 10.61 -13.95
N LYS A 159 -3.00 10.35 -15.20
CA LYS A 159 -3.83 10.56 -16.40
C LYS A 159 -5.10 9.71 -16.40
N ARG A 160 -5.07 8.52 -15.80
CA ARG A 160 -6.23 7.61 -15.71
C ARG A 160 -7.09 7.82 -14.45
N GLY A 161 -6.78 8.80 -13.61
CA GLY A 161 -7.50 9.03 -12.35
C GLY A 161 -7.30 7.91 -11.31
N LEU A 162 -6.28 7.07 -11.48
CA LEU A 162 -5.94 6.00 -10.53
C LEU A 162 -5.22 6.54 -9.30
N PHE A 163 -4.43 7.60 -9.49
CA PHE A 163 -3.93 8.42 -8.39
C PHE A 163 -4.86 9.61 -8.19
N PRO A 164 -5.18 9.99 -6.93
CA PRO A 164 -5.91 11.21 -6.63
C PRO A 164 -5.32 12.43 -7.36
N GLY A 165 -6.14 13.40 -7.79
CA GLY A 165 -5.68 14.51 -8.65
C GLY A 165 -4.58 15.38 -8.04
N ASN A 166 -4.56 15.48 -6.72
CA ASN A 166 -3.57 16.17 -5.89
C ASN A 166 -2.41 15.25 -5.41
N PHE A 167 -2.42 13.97 -5.78
CA PHE A 167 -1.52 12.97 -5.20
C PHE A 167 -0.04 13.37 -5.26
N GLN A 168 0.45 13.83 -6.41
CA GLN A 168 1.85 14.23 -6.56
C GLN A 168 2.23 15.46 -5.73
N LYS A 169 1.26 16.31 -5.36
CA LYS A 169 1.49 17.49 -4.51
C LYS A 169 1.46 17.14 -3.03
N GLU A 170 0.81 16.02 -2.66
CA GLU A 170 0.59 15.64 -1.27
C GLU A 170 1.55 14.56 -0.76
N ILE A 171 2.10 13.72 -1.64
CA ILE A 171 3.16 12.80 -1.24
C ILE A 171 4.43 13.58 -0.85
N LYS A 172 5.15 13.08 0.16
CA LYS A 172 6.42 13.65 0.60
C LYS A 172 7.53 13.38 -0.41
N HIS A 173 7.65 12.11 -0.81
CA HIS A 173 8.68 11.66 -1.72
C HIS A 173 8.17 10.55 -2.66
N SER A 174 8.82 10.47 -3.82
CA SER A 174 8.63 9.42 -4.82
C SER A 174 9.99 8.83 -5.13
N TRP A 175 10.34 7.75 -4.43
CA TRP A 175 11.65 7.09 -4.49
C TRP A 175 11.65 5.86 -5.38
N SER A 176 12.82 5.60 -5.95
CA SER A 176 13.05 4.57 -6.93
C SER A 176 14.27 3.73 -6.56
N GLN A 177 14.75 2.91 -7.50
CA GLN A 177 15.87 2.02 -7.32
C GLN A 177 17.15 2.65 -6.73
N PRO A 178 17.58 3.88 -7.09
CA PRO A 178 18.80 4.48 -6.53
C PRO A 178 18.77 4.70 -5.02
N GLN A 179 17.58 4.78 -4.42
CA GLN A 179 17.42 4.89 -2.97
C GLN A 179 17.47 3.51 -2.28
N CYS A 180 17.45 2.40 -3.03
CA CYS A 180 17.52 1.06 -2.45
C CYS A 180 18.97 0.69 -2.15
N GLU A 181 19.21 0.02 -1.02
CA GLU A 181 20.47 -0.66 -0.75
C GLU A 181 20.54 -1.95 -1.56
N SER A 182 21.68 -2.20 -2.20
CA SER A 182 21.86 -3.36 -3.08
C SER A 182 22.87 -4.34 -2.50
N PHE A 183 22.48 -5.59 -2.38
CA PHE A 183 23.31 -6.69 -1.90
C PHE A 183 23.45 -7.73 -3.01
N GLN A 184 24.67 -8.20 -3.28
CA GLN A 184 24.85 -9.35 -4.17
C GLN A 184 24.29 -10.60 -3.49
N THR A 185 23.54 -11.39 -4.24
CA THR A 185 23.01 -12.68 -3.78
C THR A 185 23.56 -13.80 -4.62
N ALA A 186 24.00 -14.88 -3.97
CA ALA A 186 24.30 -16.14 -4.64
C ALA A 186 23.05 -16.85 -5.20
N ARG A 187 21.84 -16.41 -4.81
CA ARG A 187 20.58 -17.01 -5.27
C ARG A 187 20.36 -16.78 -6.77
N GLU A 188 20.28 -17.88 -7.51
CA GLU A 188 19.95 -17.94 -8.95
C GLU A 188 18.58 -17.32 -9.31
N ASN A 189 17.71 -17.10 -8.33
CA ASN A 189 16.33 -16.68 -8.55
C ASN A 189 16.14 -15.17 -8.78
N HIS A 190 17.16 -14.34 -8.54
CA HIS A 190 17.13 -12.93 -8.92
C HIS A 190 17.72 -12.77 -10.32
N LYS A 191 16.94 -12.21 -11.26
CA LYS A 191 17.34 -12.06 -12.67
C LYS A 191 18.67 -11.34 -12.88
N ASP A 192 19.09 -10.53 -11.90
CA ASP A 192 20.33 -9.77 -11.89
C ASP A 192 21.27 -10.17 -10.74
N GLY A 193 20.93 -11.19 -9.94
CA GLY A 193 21.71 -11.61 -8.77
C GLY A 193 21.81 -10.55 -7.66
N VAL A 194 20.93 -9.53 -7.67
CA VAL A 194 20.97 -8.42 -6.70
C VAL A 194 19.68 -8.33 -5.91
N LEU A 195 19.79 -8.49 -4.59
CA LEU A 195 18.72 -8.16 -3.65
C LEU A 195 18.74 -6.67 -3.40
N ARG A 196 17.56 -6.05 -3.50
CA ARG A 196 17.37 -4.62 -3.23
C ARG A 196 16.51 -4.44 -1.99
N CYS A 197 17.08 -3.84 -0.95
CA CYS A 197 16.43 -3.53 0.31
C CYS A 197 16.04 -2.04 0.36
N LYS A 198 14.98 -1.72 1.10
CA LYS A 198 14.52 -0.35 1.35
C LYS A 198 14.89 0.03 2.77
N SER A 199 16.08 0.59 2.92
CA SER A 199 16.64 0.93 4.22
C SER A 199 16.03 2.21 4.77
N MET A 200 15.34 2.14 5.91
CA MET A 200 14.66 3.30 6.48
C MET A 200 15.64 4.38 6.97
N SER A 201 16.94 4.06 7.12
CA SER A 201 17.98 5.01 7.51
C SER A 201 18.02 6.25 6.62
N VAL A 202 17.82 6.08 5.31
CA VAL A 202 17.84 7.19 4.34
C VAL A 202 16.66 8.16 4.53
N LEU A 203 15.61 7.76 5.27
CA LEU A 203 14.50 8.66 5.64
C LEU A 203 14.88 9.59 6.79
N TYR A 204 15.78 9.14 7.67
CA TYR A 204 16.12 9.87 8.90
C TYR A 204 16.91 11.14 8.56
N ASP A 205 17.70 11.09 7.48
CA ASP A 205 18.36 12.25 6.88
C ASP A 205 17.38 13.33 6.42
N HIS A 206 16.11 12.97 6.20
CA HIS A 206 15.02 13.87 5.86
C HIS A 206 14.15 14.28 7.07
N SER A 207 14.70 14.19 8.29
CA SER A 207 14.00 14.55 9.54
C SER A 207 12.74 13.71 9.81
N ILE A 208 12.65 12.52 9.22
CA ILE A 208 11.58 11.56 9.50
C ILE A 208 12.01 10.72 10.69
N CYS A 209 11.15 10.58 11.71
CA CYS A 209 11.49 9.79 12.90
C CYS A 209 11.22 8.32 12.69
N GLU A 210 12.25 7.50 12.94
CA GLU A 210 12.21 6.03 12.97
C GLU A 210 10.96 5.45 13.61
N ARG A 211 10.57 5.99 14.77
CA ARG A 211 9.42 5.53 15.57
C ARG A 211 8.07 5.74 14.87
N ASP A 212 8.01 6.57 13.85
CA ASP A 212 6.79 6.94 13.15
C ASP A 212 6.71 6.42 11.72
N VAL A 213 7.69 5.64 11.26
CA VAL A 213 7.70 5.11 9.88
C VAL A 213 7.20 3.68 9.84
N LEU A 214 6.22 3.43 8.96
CA LEU A 214 5.81 2.09 8.58
C LEU A 214 6.07 1.85 7.09
N LEU A 215 6.74 0.74 6.76
CA LEU A 215 6.83 0.21 5.40
C LEU A 215 5.66 -0.76 5.10
N LEU A 216 4.93 -0.52 4.03
CA LEU A 216 4.06 -1.51 3.42
C LEU A 216 4.73 -2.04 2.16
N ASP A 217 5.15 -3.30 2.19
CA ASP A 217 5.80 -3.96 1.07
C ASP A 217 5.41 -5.43 1.04
N ASP A 218 5.05 -5.96 -0.12
CA ASP A 218 4.66 -7.36 -0.25
C ASP A 218 5.85 -8.32 -0.07
N SER A 219 7.08 -7.82 -0.19
CA SER A 219 8.31 -8.61 -0.19
C SER A 219 9.04 -8.45 1.14
N VAL A 220 9.05 -9.51 1.94
CA VAL A 220 9.72 -9.50 3.25
C VAL A 220 11.21 -9.17 3.14
N GLN A 221 11.87 -9.66 2.09
CA GLN A 221 13.31 -9.45 1.89
C GLN A 221 13.66 -7.98 1.65
N LYS A 222 12.72 -7.14 1.16
CA LYS A 222 13.00 -5.71 0.97
C LYS A 222 13.08 -4.96 2.30
N ASN A 223 12.62 -5.56 3.41
CA ASN A 223 12.72 -5.02 4.76
C ASN A 223 13.93 -5.58 5.54
N SER A 224 14.85 -6.32 4.91
CA SER A 224 15.92 -7.05 5.61
C SER A 224 16.88 -6.15 6.40
N THR A 225 17.00 -4.88 6.02
CA THR A 225 17.89 -3.89 6.65
C THR A 225 17.23 -3.13 7.79
N ASN A 226 15.96 -3.41 8.10
CA ASN A 226 15.19 -2.67 9.10
C ASN A 226 14.72 -3.59 10.23
N HIS A 227 14.18 -2.98 11.29
CA HIS A 227 13.51 -3.72 12.35
C HIS A 227 12.34 -4.55 11.76
N PRO A 228 12.15 -5.84 12.17
CA PRO A 228 11.12 -6.71 11.60
C PRO A 228 9.70 -6.15 11.75
N TYR A 229 9.46 -5.40 12.83
CA TYR A 229 8.18 -4.76 13.10
C TYR A 229 8.08 -3.32 12.54
N GLN A 230 9.03 -2.87 11.72
CA GLN A 230 8.91 -1.60 11.00
C GLN A 230 8.23 -1.76 9.64
N ALA A 231 7.78 -2.97 9.29
CA ALA A 231 7.05 -3.24 8.08
C ALA A 231 5.84 -4.14 8.32
N LEU A 232 4.82 -3.96 7.47
CA LEU A 232 3.79 -4.96 7.24
C LEU A 232 3.99 -5.55 5.84
N HIS A 233 3.70 -6.85 5.73
CA HIS A 233 3.84 -7.62 4.51
C HIS A 233 2.47 -8.17 4.06
N PRO A 234 1.67 -7.36 3.36
CA PRO A 234 0.38 -7.78 2.84
C PRO A 234 0.55 -8.84 1.75
N ARG A 235 -0.52 -9.59 1.49
CA ARG A 235 -0.56 -10.54 0.38
C ARG A 235 -0.18 -9.83 -0.93
N THR A 236 0.82 -10.39 -1.62
CA THR A 236 1.22 -9.98 -2.97
C THR A 236 0.03 -9.97 -3.90
N PHE A 237 -0.15 -8.84 -4.56
CA PHE A 237 -1.13 -8.67 -5.61
C PHE A 237 -0.69 -9.41 -6.87
N ASP A 238 -1.36 -10.51 -7.14
CA ASP A 238 -1.19 -11.30 -8.35
C ASP A 238 -2.54 -11.45 -9.09
N PRO A 239 -2.82 -10.57 -10.06
CA PRO A 239 -4.07 -10.60 -10.82
C PRO A 239 -4.18 -11.82 -11.76
N MET A 240 -3.14 -12.64 -11.87
CA MET A 240 -3.16 -13.88 -12.63
C MET A 240 -3.73 -15.05 -11.80
N LYS A 241 -3.61 -14.96 -10.47
CA LYS A 241 -4.02 -16.02 -9.52
C LYS A 241 -5.27 -15.68 -8.71
N THR A 242 -5.74 -14.44 -8.79
CA THR A 242 -6.85 -13.93 -7.98
C THR A 242 -7.89 -13.32 -8.91
N VAL A 243 -9.18 -13.52 -8.65
CA VAL A 243 -10.25 -12.86 -9.42
C VAL A 243 -10.49 -11.46 -8.83
N LYS A 244 -10.75 -10.46 -9.67
CA LYS A 244 -10.90 -9.05 -9.24
C LYS A 244 -11.89 -8.85 -8.10
N LYS A 245 -13.01 -9.58 -8.12
CA LYS A 245 -14.07 -9.48 -7.10
C LYS A 245 -13.62 -10.00 -5.72
N ASP A 246 -12.60 -10.86 -5.68
CA ASP A 246 -12.12 -11.50 -4.46
C ASP A 246 -10.90 -10.77 -3.86
N ASP A 247 -10.22 -9.89 -4.62
CA ASP A 247 -9.13 -9.07 -4.08
C ASP A 247 -9.66 -7.77 -3.46
N ASN A 248 -9.98 -7.85 -2.18
CA ASN A 248 -10.37 -6.74 -1.34
C ASN A 248 -9.28 -6.37 -0.31
N ASN A 249 -8.04 -6.80 -0.50
CA ASN A 249 -7.01 -6.72 0.54
C ASN A 249 -6.71 -5.26 0.98
N LEU A 250 -6.66 -4.31 0.03
CA LEU A 250 -6.45 -2.91 0.38
C LEU A 250 -7.56 -2.37 1.28
N SER A 251 -8.82 -2.63 0.94
CA SER A 251 -9.98 -2.05 1.62
C SER A 251 -10.40 -2.78 2.90
N SER A 252 -10.33 -4.12 2.88
CA SER A 252 -10.88 -4.96 3.94
C SER A 252 -9.83 -5.48 4.92
N VAL A 253 -8.56 -5.46 4.55
CA VAL A 253 -7.45 -5.91 5.41
C VAL A 253 -6.57 -4.74 5.83
N LEU A 254 -6.01 -4.00 4.87
CA LEU A 254 -5.03 -2.96 5.19
C LEU A 254 -5.65 -1.68 5.76
N LEU A 255 -6.73 -1.15 5.16
CA LEU A 255 -7.35 0.07 5.68
C LEU A 255 -7.75 -0.04 7.15
N PRO A 256 -8.42 -1.12 7.64
CA PRO A 256 -8.74 -1.25 9.05
C PRO A 256 -7.52 -1.26 9.98
N VAL A 257 -6.41 -1.90 9.56
CA VAL A 257 -5.16 -1.90 10.34
C VAL A 257 -4.55 -0.50 10.38
N LEU A 258 -4.52 0.20 9.24
CA LEU A 258 -4.02 1.57 9.16
C LEU A 258 -4.92 2.57 9.91
N ASP A 259 -6.22 2.33 9.95
CA ASP A 259 -7.16 3.14 10.72
C ASP A 259 -6.89 3.04 12.23
N LYS A 260 -6.48 1.86 12.71
CA LYS A 260 -6.00 1.70 14.10
C LYS A 260 -4.66 2.39 14.31
N LEU A 261 -3.71 2.22 13.38
CA LEU A 261 -2.37 2.82 13.47
C LEU A 261 -2.40 4.34 13.60
N ARG A 262 -3.31 5.01 12.88
CA ARG A 262 -3.38 6.49 12.89
C ARG A 262 -3.71 7.06 14.28
N PHE A 263 -4.35 6.27 15.14
CA PHE A 263 -4.68 6.65 16.52
C PHE A 263 -3.72 6.04 17.56
N HIS A 264 -2.83 5.14 17.15
CA HIS A 264 -1.83 4.54 18.04
C HIS A 264 -0.85 5.61 18.51
N ARG A 265 -0.63 5.70 19.82
CA ARG A 265 0.18 6.76 20.44
C ARG A 265 1.65 6.42 20.55
N GLU A 266 1.97 5.13 20.61
CA GLU A 266 3.35 4.67 20.73
C GLU A 266 3.99 4.57 19.34
N ASP A 267 5.20 4.01 19.29
CA ASP A 267 5.92 3.80 18.03
C ASP A 267 5.22 2.77 17.13
N VAL A 268 5.53 2.86 15.83
CA VAL A 268 5.03 1.95 14.81
C VAL A 268 5.47 0.51 15.11
N THR A 269 6.67 0.30 15.65
CA THR A 269 7.20 -1.03 15.91
C THR A 269 6.37 -1.80 16.94
N SER A 270 6.03 -1.18 18.07
CA SER A 270 5.14 -1.77 19.09
C SER A 270 3.73 -2.00 18.54
N PHE A 271 3.22 -1.09 17.71
CA PHE A 271 1.93 -1.30 17.04
C PHE A 271 1.95 -2.56 16.17
N VAL A 272 2.95 -2.68 15.30
CA VAL A 272 3.08 -3.82 14.39
C VAL A 272 3.28 -5.09 15.19
N GLU A 273 4.14 -5.10 16.20
CA GLU A 273 4.35 -6.25 17.07
C GLU A 273 3.04 -6.71 17.76
N ALA A 274 2.18 -5.78 18.19
CA ALA A 274 0.89 -6.13 18.78
C ALA A 274 -0.18 -6.57 17.76
N ASN A 275 -0.03 -6.19 16.48
CA ASN A 275 -1.07 -6.36 15.45
C ASN A 275 -0.62 -7.18 14.23
N TRP A 276 0.56 -7.80 14.27
CA TRP A 276 1.20 -8.41 13.09
C TRP A 276 0.33 -9.51 12.46
N GLN A 277 -0.34 -10.32 13.29
CA GLN A 277 -1.21 -11.42 12.83
C GLN A 277 -2.40 -10.90 12.02
N ALA A 278 -2.98 -9.77 12.43
CA ALA A 278 -4.10 -9.16 11.71
C ALA A 278 -3.66 -8.53 10.38
N ALA A 279 -2.37 -8.18 10.25
CA ALA A 279 -1.81 -7.54 9.07
C ALA A 279 -1.23 -8.53 8.04
N GLN A 280 -0.81 -9.72 8.47
CA GLN A 280 -0.21 -10.75 7.62
C GLN A 280 -1.18 -11.92 7.44
N ALA A 281 -2.16 -11.75 6.55
CA ALA A 281 -3.13 -12.80 6.27
C ALA A 281 -2.55 -14.01 5.49
N GLN A 282 -1.28 -14.02 5.06
CA GLN A 282 -0.66 -15.18 4.42
C GLN A 282 0.86 -15.28 4.69
N GLU A 283 1.28 -16.50 5.07
CA GLU A 283 2.61 -17.03 5.44
C GLU A 283 3.12 -16.78 6.88
N PRO A 284 3.45 -17.84 7.65
CA PRO A 284 3.94 -17.70 9.01
C PRO A 284 5.40 -17.19 9.03
N PHE A 285 5.62 -16.15 9.83
CA PHE A 285 6.92 -15.52 10.13
C PHE A 285 8.00 -16.50 10.63
N GLY A 286 7.66 -17.75 10.95
CA GLY A 286 8.60 -18.79 11.37
C GLY A 286 9.77 -18.97 10.40
N LYS A 287 9.55 -18.83 9.09
CA LYS A 287 10.62 -18.89 8.09
C LYS A 287 11.58 -17.69 8.17
N LEU A 288 11.08 -16.49 8.48
CA LEU A 288 11.93 -15.29 8.58
C LEU A 288 12.71 -15.25 9.89
N THR A 289 12.09 -15.66 11.00
CA THR A 289 12.79 -15.83 12.28
C THR A 289 13.90 -16.86 12.14
N ALA A 290 13.64 -18.01 11.50
CA ALA A 290 14.65 -19.02 11.21
C ALA A 290 15.79 -18.48 10.31
N ILE A 291 15.46 -17.73 9.26
CA ILE A 291 16.47 -17.10 8.39
C ILE A 291 17.31 -16.08 9.15
N LYS A 292 16.70 -15.22 9.98
CA LYS A 292 17.44 -14.24 10.79
C LYS A 292 18.34 -14.91 11.82
N GLN A 293 17.85 -15.96 12.47
CA GLN A 293 18.61 -16.73 13.44
C GLN A 293 19.80 -17.44 12.76
N ALA A 294 19.61 -17.97 11.55
CA ALA A 294 20.68 -18.54 10.75
C ALA A 294 21.71 -17.48 10.31
N VAL A 295 21.28 -16.30 9.86
CA VAL A 295 22.18 -15.19 9.46
C VAL A 295 22.95 -14.66 10.66
N GLN A 296 22.31 -14.47 11.82
CA GLN A 296 22.98 -14.01 13.03
C GLN A 296 23.98 -15.06 13.53
N THR A 297 23.60 -16.34 13.55
CA THR A 297 24.52 -17.45 13.90
C THR A 297 25.74 -17.45 12.98
N ALA A 298 25.54 -17.25 11.67
CA ALA A 298 26.65 -17.18 10.72
C ALA A 298 27.57 -15.96 10.95
N MET A 299 27.00 -14.80 11.29
CA MET A 299 27.77 -13.61 11.65
C MET A 299 28.59 -13.84 12.93
N ASP A 300 27.97 -14.40 13.96
CA ASP A 300 28.62 -14.68 15.25
C ASP A 300 29.77 -15.68 15.09
N LEU A 301 29.63 -16.70 14.22
CA LEU A 301 30.69 -17.65 13.91
C LEU A 301 31.88 -17.00 13.20
N VAL A 302 31.64 -16.09 12.25
CA VAL A 302 32.71 -15.34 11.58
C VAL A 302 33.46 -14.45 12.58
N THR A 303 32.74 -13.78 13.48
CA THR A 303 33.36 -12.93 14.51
C THR A 303 34.13 -13.75 15.56
N ALA A 304 33.70 -14.98 15.85
CA ALA A 304 34.43 -15.89 16.73
C ALA A 304 35.73 -16.41 16.10
N GLU A 305 35.74 -16.63 14.78
CA GLU A 305 36.93 -17.06 14.03
C GLU A 305 37.98 -15.94 13.96
N GLU A 306 37.56 -14.67 13.81
CA GLU A 306 38.45 -13.51 13.85
C GLU A 306 39.06 -13.23 15.23
N ASN A 307 38.41 -13.69 16.30
CA ASN A 307 38.87 -13.52 17.69
C ASN A 307 39.53 -14.78 18.28
N TRP A 308 39.78 -15.82 17.48
CA TRP A 308 40.48 -17.00 17.95
C TRP A 308 41.92 -16.63 18.32
N PRO A 309 42.38 -16.89 19.57
CA PRO A 309 43.73 -16.54 19.96
C PRO A 309 44.70 -17.35 19.10
N SER A 310 45.50 -16.65 18.28
CA SER A 310 46.64 -17.23 17.58
C SER A 310 47.57 -17.87 18.63
N GLN A 311 47.41 -19.17 18.84
CA GLN A 311 48.38 -19.95 19.60
C GLN A 311 49.65 -19.95 18.76
N ASN A 312 50.62 -19.13 19.19
CA ASN A 312 51.97 -19.15 18.66
C ASN A 312 52.53 -20.57 18.86
N PRO A 313 52.86 -21.31 17.79
CA PRO A 313 53.37 -22.67 17.91
C PRO A 313 54.80 -22.76 18.46
N ASP A 314 55.43 -21.63 18.83
CA ASP A 314 56.84 -21.55 19.20
C ASP A 314 57.15 -21.73 20.71
N GLU A 315 56.17 -22.08 21.56
CA GLU A 315 56.41 -22.37 22.99
C GLU A 315 56.47 -23.86 23.36
N ALA A 316 56.79 -24.75 22.41
CA ALA A 316 57.13 -26.14 22.73
C ALA A 316 58.65 -26.28 22.99
N GLY A 317 59.05 -26.22 24.25
CA GLY A 317 60.43 -26.45 24.69
C GLY A 317 60.97 -27.85 24.34
N PRO A 318 62.31 -28.01 24.17
CA PRO A 318 62.89 -29.23 23.62
C PRO A 318 62.91 -30.38 24.64
N SER A 319 62.26 -31.48 24.26
CA SER A 319 62.33 -32.79 24.92
C SER A 319 63.67 -33.47 24.63
N GLN A 320 64.30 -33.99 25.68
CA GLN A 320 65.54 -34.76 25.64
C GLN A 320 65.31 -36.20 25.15
N ASN A 321 66.22 -36.68 24.31
CA ASN A 321 66.57 -38.09 24.07
C ASN A 321 67.94 -38.31 24.79
N PRO A 322 68.42 -39.55 25.09
CA PRO A 322 68.44 -40.65 24.12
C PRO A 322 68.47 -42.12 24.66
N ASP A 323 68.50 -43.04 23.69
CA ASP A 323 69.12 -44.39 23.65
C ASP A 323 68.63 -45.53 24.56
N GLU A 324 68.16 -46.62 23.94
CA GLU A 324 68.93 -47.87 23.80
C GLU A 324 68.26 -48.88 22.85
N ALA A 325 69.10 -49.66 22.15
CA ALA A 325 68.77 -50.62 21.11
C ALA A 325 68.69 -52.06 21.64
N GLY A 326 67.86 -52.90 21.02
CA GLY A 326 67.96 -54.37 21.16
C GLY A 326 66.79 -55.13 20.49
N PRO A 327 67.03 -56.25 19.76
CA PRO A 327 66.10 -56.73 18.74
C PRO A 327 65.34 -58.04 19.10
N SER A 328 64.39 -58.37 18.21
CA SER A 328 63.95 -59.71 17.75
C SER A 328 62.58 -60.28 18.19
N GLN A 329 61.72 -60.37 17.16
CA GLN A 329 60.77 -61.43 16.76
C GLN A 329 59.35 -61.55 17.36
N PRO A 330 58.38 -62.06 16.53
CA PRO A 330 56.94 -61.81 16.65
C PRO A 330 56.18 -62.97 17.31
N PRO A 331 54.88 -62.78 17.63
CA PRO A 331 53.87 -63.55 16.87
C PRO A 331 52.49 -62.84 16.70
N ASP A 332 51.61 -63.56 16.00
CA ASP A 332 50.25 -63.26 15.54
C ASP A 332 49.21 -62.81 16.60
N SER A 333 48.24 -62.02 16.14
CA SER A 333 46.79 -61.95 16.51
C SER A 333 46.28 -60.53 16.17
N GLU A 334 45.36 -60.32 15.21
CA GLU A 334 43.91 -60.55 15.30
C GLU A 334 43.29 -60.05 16.62
N PHE A 335 42.90 -58.77 16.70
CA PHE A 335 41.64 -58.27 17.29
C PHE A 335 41.51 -56.73 17.14
N ALA A 336 40.36 -56.33 16.58
CA ALA A 336 39.58 -55.09 16.75
C ALA A 336 40.25 -53.75 17.12
N GLU A 337 40.15 -52.75 16.23
CA GLU A 337 40.00 -51.34 16.64
C GLU A 337 38.63 -50.81 16.23
N LEU A 338 37.80 -50.62 17.25
CA LEU A 338 36.62 -49.76 17.26
C LEU A 338 37.06 -48.29 17.40
N GLY A 339 36.46 -47.43 16.57
CA GLY A 339 36.06 -46.06 16.95
C GLY A 339 37.16 -45.06 17.32
N ARG A 340 37.80 -44.45 16.31
CA ARG A 340 38.25 -43.06 16.44
C ARG A 340 37.13 -42.13 15.97
N PRO A 341 36.69 -41.14 16.77
CA PRO A 341 35.81 -40.10 16.25
C PRO A 341 36.59 -39.31 15.19
N LEU A 342 36.07 -39.32 13.96
CA LEU A 342 36.47 -38.37 12.93
C LEU A 342 36.17 -36.97 13.47
N VAL A 343 37.22 -36.21 13.82
CA VAL A 343 37.10 -34.77 14.00
C VAL A 343 36.74 -34.21 12.62
N PRO A 344 35.59 -33.54 12.44
CA PRO A 344 35.27 -32.93 11.16
C PRO A 344 36.35 -31.89 10.85
N ALA A 345 36.88 -31.90 9.63
CA ALA A 345 37.70 -30.80 9.15
C ALA A 345 36.90 -29.49 9.30
N PRO A 346 37.56 -28.36 9.66
CA PRO A 346 36.88 -27.08 9.76
C PRO A 346 36.14 -26.79 8.45
N LEU A 347 34.82 -26.60 8.55
CA LEU A 347 33.97 -26.28 7.42
C LEU A 347 34.45 -24.94 6.87
N THR A 348 35.04 -24.98 5.68
CA THR A 348 35.38 -23.76 4.96
C THR A 348 34.09 -22.95 4.70
N ARG A 349 34.21 -21.64 4.53
CA ARG A 349 33.10 -20.71 4.22
C ARG A 349 32.15 -21.20 3.10
N ALA A 350 32.63 -22.06 2.20
CA ALA A 350 31.83 -22.71 1.15
C ALA A 350 30.95 -23.87 1.65
N GLY A 351 31.40 -24.63 2.66
CA GLY A 351 30.68 -25.77 3.24
C GLY A 351 29.45 -25.37 4.07
N ILE A 352 29.51 -24.23 4.77
CA ILE A 352 28.40 -23.72 5.58
C ILE A 352 27.23 -23.27 4.69
N LEU A 353 27.52 -22.69 3.51
CA LEU A 353 26.49 -22.29 2.55
C LEU A 353 25.75 -23.50 1.96
N SER A 354 26.46 -24.59 1.72
CA SER A 354 25.94 -25.86 1.19
C SER A 354 24.91 -26.54 2.12
N GLU A 355 25.13 -26.58 3.44
CA GLU A 355 24.17 -27.20 4.37
C GLU A 355 22.85 -26.42 4.48
N THR A 356 22.89 -25.08 4.44
CA THR A 356 21.69 -24.24 4.33
C THR A 356 20.95 -24.43 3.00
N GLU A 357 21.65 -24.76 1.91
CA GLU A 357 21.05 -25.08 0.61
C GLU A 357 20.36 -26.45 0.61
N ILE A 358 20.92 -27.44 1.33
CA ILE A 358 20.34 -28.78 1.49
C ILE A 358 19.04 -28.76 2.32
N LEU A 359 18.96 -27.91 3.35
CA LEU A 359 17.74 -27.77 4.15
C LEU A 359 16.62 -27.04 3.38
N LEU A 360 16.96 -26.14 2.46
CA LEU A 360 16.00 -25.40 1.63
C LEU A 360 15.51 -26.20 0.41
N SER A 361 16.30 -27.16 -0.10
CA SER A 361 15.89 -28.04 -1.20
C SER A 361 14.95 -29.15 -0.73
N ARG A 362 15.19 -29.76 0.44
CA ARG A 362 14.32 -30.81 1.01
C ARG A 362 12.89 -30.34 1.31
N SER A 363 12.72 -29.08 1.71
CA SER A 363 11.38 -28.48 1.94
C SER A 363 10.58 -28.27 0.65
N ARG A 364 11.23 -28.29 -0.52
CA ARG A 364 10.59 -28.07 -1.83
C ARG A 364 10.05 -29.37 -2.42
N ASP A 365 10.71 -30.49 -2.16
CA ASP A 365 10.27 -31.81 -2.61
C ASP A 365 8.97 -32.24 -1.91
N GLU A 366 8.78 -31.87 -0.64
CA GLU A 366 7.54 -32.12 0.11
C GLU A 366 6.33 -31.32 -0.43
N ASP A 367 6.56 -30.09 -0.89
CA ASP A 367 5.51 -29.24 -1.50
C ASP A 367 5.17 -29.68 -2.94
N GLU A 368 6.14 -30.19 -3.72
CA GLU A 368 5.87 -30.76 -5.06
C GLU A 368 5.17 -32.14 -4.99
N GLU A 369 5.44 -32.94 -3.96
CA GLU A 369 4.77 -34.22 -3.74
C GLU A 369 3.29 -34.04 -3.34
N LEU A 370 2.97 -33.02 -2.54
CA LEU A 370 1.60 -32.62 -2.20
C LEU A 370 0.79 -32.15 -3.43
N VAL A 371 1.44 -31.46 -4.38
CA VAL A 371 0.83 -31.01 -5.64
C VAL A 371 0.60 -32.18 -6.61
N ARG A 372 1.49 -33.19 -6.62
CA ARG A 372 1.29 -34.40 -7.44
C ARG A 372 0.16 -35.30 -6.92
N LEU A 373 -0.05 -35.37 -5.59
CA LEU A 373 -1.11 -36.18 -4.99
C LEU A 373 -2.53 -35.59 -5.20
N HIS A 374 -2.67 -34.31 -5.54
CA HIS A 374 -3.97 -33.66 -5.75
C HIS A 374 -4.31 -33.36 -7.22
N GLY A 375 -3.42 -33.69 -8.16
CA GLY A 375 -3.59 -33.43 -9.60
C GLY A 375 -4.18 -34.58 -10.42
N GLY A 376 -4.76 -35.60 -9.77
CA GLY A 376 -5.20 -36.83 -10.42
C GLY A 376 -6.70 -37.09 -10.38
N LEU A 377 -7.54 -36.09 -10.63
CA LEU A 377 -8.96 -36.25 -10.99
C LEU A 377 -9.40 -35.07 -11.87
N ASP A 378 -9.20 -35.22 -13.18
CA ASP A 378 -10.16 -34.89 -14.26
C ASP A 378 -9.56 -35.25 -15.63
#